data_AF-U6CX07-F1
#
_entry.id   AF-U6CX07-F1
#
_cell.length_a   1.000
_cell.length_b   1.000
_cell.length_c   1.000
_cell.angle_alpha   90.00
_cell.angle_beta   90.00
_cell.angle_gamma   90.00
#
_symmetry.space_group_name_H-M   'P 1'
#
loop_
_entity.id
_entity.type
_entity.pdbx_description
1 polymer ?
#
loop_
_entity_poly.entity_id
_entity_poly.type
_entity_poly.pdbx_seq_one_letter_code
_entity_poly.pdbx_strand_id
1 'polypeptide(L)'
;MESTPSRGGLNRVHLQCRNLQEFLGGLSPGVLDRLYGHPATCLAVFRELPSLAKNWVMRMLFLEQPLPQAAVALWVKKEFSKAQEESTGLLSGLRIWHTQLLPGGLQGLILNPIFRQNLRIALLG
;
A
#
# COMPACT_ATOMS: atom_id res chain seq x y z
N MET A 1 -36.42 -48.69 3.61
CA MET A 1 -35.47 -48.68 4.75
C MET A 1 -34.19 -49.29 4.21
N GLU A 2 -33.03 -48.65 4.09
CA GLU A 2 -32.48 -47.55 4.86
C GLU A 2 -31.31 -46.92 4.08
N SER A 3 -31.28 -45.59 4.11
CA SER A 3 -30.22 -44.61 3.80
C SER A 3 -28.84 -45.06 3.29
N THR A 4 -28.51 -44.64 2.07
CA THR A 4 -27.13 -44.37 1.64
C THR A 4 -26.63 -43.07 2.28
N PRO A 5 -25.40 -43.03 2.85
CA PRO A 5 -24.92 -41.84 3.53
C PRO A 5 -24.49 -40.77 2.53
N SER A 6 -24.96 -39.55 2.77
CA SER A 6 -24.63 -38.35 2.02
C SER A 6 -23.11 -38.13 2.01
N ARG A 7 -22.51 -38.12 0.81
CA ARG A 7 -21.14 -37.64 0.61
C ARG A 7 -21.04 -36.22 1.13
N GLY A 8 -20.32 -36.04 2.23
CA GLY A 8 -20.01 -34.72 2.79
C GLY A 8 -19.47 -33.81 1.70
N GLY A 9 -20.20 -32.73 1.43
CA GLY A 9 -19.73 -31.66 0.57
C GLY A 9 -18.51 -31.04 1.20
N LEU A 10 -17.32 -31.39 0.71
CA LEU A 10 -16.14 -30.59 0.92
C LEU A 10 -16.45 -29.22 0.32
N ASN A 11 -16.75 -28.25 1.18
CA ASN A 11 -16.82 -26.84 0.81
C ASN A 11 -15.44 -26.49 0.26
N ARG A 12 -15.31 -26.60 -1.06
CA ARG A 12 -14.09 -26.30 -1.78
C ARG A 12 -13.96 -24.79 -1.72
N VAL A 13 -13.27 -24.30 -0.68
CA VAL A 13 -12.89 -22.89 -0.58
C VAL A 13 -12.16 -22.60 -1.89
N HIS A 14 -12.81 -21.83 -2.75
CA HIS A 14 -12.27 -21.48 -4.05
C HIS A 14 -11.08 -20.57 -3.77
N LEU A 15 -9.87 -21.12 -3.76
CA LEU A 15 -8.63 -20.38 -3.60
C LEU A 15 -8.49 -19.47 -4.83
N GLN A 16 -8.98 -18.23 -4.70
CA GLN A 16 -8.75 -17.19 -5.69
C GLN A 16 -7.27 -16.82 -5.60
N CYS A 17 -6.52 -17.10 -6.67
CA CYS A 17 -5.15 -16.63 -6.78
C CYS A 17 -5.20 -15.11 -7.01
N ARG A 18 -5.13 -14.35 -5.92
CA ARG A 18 -5.05 -12.88 -5.97
C ARG A 18 -3.59 -12.46 -5.89
N ASN A 19 -3.22 -11.41 -6.62
CA ASN A 19 -1.94 -10.77 -6.38
C ASN A 19 -1.95 -10.09 -5.00
N LEU A 20 -0.76 -9.83 -4.43
CA LEU A 20 -0.66 -9.27 -3.08
C LEU A 20 -1.40 -7.94 -2.96
N GLN A 21 -1.36 -7.10 -3.99
CA GLN A 21 -1.97 -5.78 -4.00
C GLN A 21 -3.50 -5.85 -3.92
N GLU A 22 -4.13 -6.74 -4.69
CA GLU A 22 -5.57 -7.01 -4.67
C GLU A 22 -6.03 -7.62 -3.35
N PHE A 23 -5.22 -8.51 -2.78
CA PHE A 23 -5.52 -9.07 -1.46
C PHE A 23 -5.51 -7.97 -0.40
N LEU A 24 -4.44 -7.17 -0.34
CA LEU A 24 -4.30 -6.08 0.64
C LEU A 24 -5.35 -4.99 0.45
N GLY A 25 -5.68 -4.63 -0.79
CA GLY A 25 -6.73 -3.65 -1.11
C GLY A 25 -8.14 -4.09 -0.69
N GLY A 26 -8.37 -5.38 -0.51
CA GLY A 26 -9.63 -5.93 0.00
C GLY A 26 -9.72 -6.00 1.53
N LEU A 27 -8.65 -5.68 2.26
CA LEU A 27 -8.62 -5.73 3.72
C LEU A 27 -9.18 -4.43 4.33
N SER A 28 -9.70 -4.55 5.56
CA SER A 28 -10.13 -3.36 6.30
C SER A 28 -8.92 -2.52 6.74
N PRO A 29 -9.07 -1.19 6.90
CA PRO A 29 -8.01 -0.31 7.36
C PRO A 29 -7.34 -0.78 8.65
N GLY A 30 -8.12 -1.25 9.62
CA GLY A 30 -7.59 -1.74 10.90
C GLY A 30 -6.75 -3.02 10.78
N VAL A 31 -6.99 -3.85 9.76
CA VAL A 31 -6.14 -5.01 9.47
C VAL A 31 -4.84 -4.56 8.83
N LEU A 32 -4.89 -3.63 7.87
CA LEU A 32 -3.69 -3.05 7.26
C LEU A 32 -2.79 -2.35 8.28
N ASP A 33 -3.38 -1.59 9.20
CA ASP A 33 -2.63 -0.89 10.25
C ASP A 33 -1.90 -1.88 11.18
N ARG A 34 -2.53 -3.04 11.50
CA ARG A 34 -1.87 -4.12 12.25
C ARG A 34 -0.75 -4.79 11.44
N LEU A 35 -1.00 -5.06 10.16
CA LEU A 35 -0.01 -5.67 9.26
C LEU A 35 1.24 -4.78 9.12
N TYR A 36 1.06 -3.47 8.99
CA TYR A 36 2.17 -2.51 8.92
C TYR A 36 2.88 -2.30 10.26
N GLY A 37 2.38 -2.86 11.36
CA GLY A 37 3.08 -2.93 12.64
C GLY A 37 4.34 -3.83 12.62
N HIS A 38 4.55 -4.62 11.56
CA HIS A 38 5.68 -5.53 11.45
C HIS A 38 6.64 -5.14 10.30
N PRO A 39 7.95 -4.93 10.56
CA PRO A 39 8.95 -4.59 9.54
C PRO A 39 8.99 -5.54 8.34
N ALA A 40 8.88 -6.84 8.58
CA ALA A 40 8.89 -7.85 7.52
C ALA A 40 7.73 -7.66 6.52
N THR A 41 6.55 -7.31 7.02
CA THR A 41 5.37 -7.06 6.19
C THR A 41 5.53 -5.77 5.39
N CYS A 42 6.03 -4.69 6.01
CA CYS A 42 6.33 -3.45 5.29
C CYS A 42 7.32 -3.67 4.14
N LEU A 43 8.38 -4.47 4.37
CA LEU A 43 9.34 -4.82 3.34
C LEU A 43 8.72 -5.66 2.22
N ALA A 44 7.89 -6.65 2.56
CA ALA A 44 7.19 -7.47 1.57
C ALA A 44 6.28 -6.62 0.67
N VAL A 45 5.47 -5.73 1.26
CA VAL A 45 4.62 -4.81 0.49
C VAL A 45 5.46 -3.88 -0.38
N PHE A 46 6.53 -3.29 0.18
CA PHE A 46 7.43 -2.42 -0.59
C PHE A 46 8.03 -3.14 -1.80
N ARG A 47 8.42 -4.42 -1.66
CA ARG A 47 8.99 -5.21 -2.76
C ARG A 47 7.99 -5.47 -3.90
N GLU A 48 6.70 -5.54 -3.60
CA GLU A 48 5.64 -5.74 -4.60
C GLU A 48 5.15 -4.44 -5.26
N LEU A 49 5.64 -3.27 -4.82
CA LEU A 49 5.25 -1.99 -5.44
C LEU A 49 5.84 -1.83 -6.86
N PRO A 50 5.13 -1.13 -7.77
CA PRO A 50 5.69 -0.68 -9.05
C PRO A 50 6.93 0.19 -8.83
N SER A 51 7.85 0.19 -9.80
CA SER A 51 9.12 0.91 -9.71
C SER A 51 8.94 2.41 -9.40
N LEU A 52 7.90 3.04 -9.96
CA LEU A 52 7.61 4.45 -9.68
C LEU A 52 7.20 4.68 -8.22
N ALA A 53 6.27 3.88 -7.71
CA ALA A 53 5.82 3.94 -6.32
C ALA A 53 6.98 3.69 -5.33
N LYS A 54 7.86 2.72 -5.62
CA LYS A 54 9.08 2.46 -4.81
C LYS A 54 9.97 3.70 -4.72
N ASN A 55 10.22 4.37 -5.85
CA ASN A 55 11.03 5.58 -5.89
C ASN A 55 10.46 6.70 -5.03
N TRP A 56 9.14 6.89 -5.04
CA TRP A 56 8.50 7.90 -4.20
C TRP A 56 8.60 7.55 -2.71
N VAL A 57 8.30 6.31 -2.34
CA VAL A 57 8.46 5.83 -0.95
C VAL A 57 9.88 6.05 -0.46
N MET A 58 10.89 5.68 -1.26
CA MET A 58 12.30 5.89 -0.90
C MET A 58 12.67 7.37 -0.76
N ARG A 59 12.20 8.24 -1.67
CA ARG A 59 12.44 9.70 -1.58
C ARG A 59 11.84 10.32 -0.32
N MET A 60 10.70 9.81 0.13
CA MET A 60 9.98 10.33 1.30
C MET A 60 10.28 9.59 2.59
N LEU A 61 11.08 8.52 2.57
CA LEU A 61 11.34 7.64 3.71
C LEU A 61 11.87 8.38 4.94
N PHE A 62 12.65 9.44 4.72
CA PHE A 62 13.23 10.28 5.75
C PHE A 62 12.56 11.64 5.89
N LEU A 63 11.48 11.89 5.15
CA LEU A 63 10.71 13.12 5.29
C LEU A 63 9.71 12.98 6.43
N GLU A 64 9.84 13.88 7.41
CA GLU A 64 8.91 13.96 8.53
C GLU A 64 7.70 14.83 8.22
N GLN A 65 7.89 15.82 7.34
CA GLN A 65 6.86 16.77 6.94
C GLN A 65 6.15 16.34 5.66
N PRO A 66 4.85 16.63 5.53
CA PRO A 66 4.11 16.40 4.29
C PRO A 66 4.71 17.21 3.14
N LEU A 67 4.92 16.56 2.00
CA LEU A 67 5.45 17.18 0.79
C LEU A 67 4.30 17.69 -0.09
N PRO A 68 4.33 18.93 -0.63
CA PRO A 68 3.27 19.42 -1.50
C PRO A 68 2.98 18.46 -2.66
N GLN A 69 1.71 18.14 -2.91
CA GLN A 69 1.30 17.22 -3.96
C GLN A 69 1.76 17.69 -5.36
N ALA A 70 1.79 19.01 -5.58
CA ALA A 70 2.33 19.61 -6.79
C ALA A 70 3.82 19.28 -7.01
N ALA A 71 4.62 19.22 -5.94
CA ALA A 71 6.04 18.88 -6.03
C ALA A 71 6.24 17.40 -6.41
N VAL A 72 5.43 16.50 -5.84
CA VAL A 72 5.41 15.08 -6.22
C VAL A 72 5.00 14.92 -7.69
N ALA A 73 4.01 15.69 -8.14
CA ALA A 73 3.55 15.63 -9.52
C ALA A 73 4.59 16.05 -10.55
N LEU A 74 5.54 16.91 -10.16
CA LEU A 74 6.65 17.33 -11.02
C LEU A 74 7.80 16.31 -11.10
N TRP A 75 7.77 15.23 -10.30
CA TRP A 75 8.78 14.17 -10.38
C TRP A 75 8.66 13.29 -11.62
N VAL A 76 7.52 13.35 -12.30
CA VAL A 76 7.23 12.54 -13.47
C VAL A 76 6.96 13.48 -14.65
N LYS A 77 7.54 13.15 -15.80
CA LYS A 77 7.27 13.89 -17.03
C LYS A 77 5.82 13.68 -17.45
N LYS A 78 5.21 14.71 -18.05
CA LYS A 78 3.79 14.70 -18.48
C LYS A 78 3.42 13.50 -19.37
N GLU A 79 4.36 12.99 -20.15
CA GLU A 79 4.18 11.79 -21.01
C GLU A 79 3.84 10.51 -20.22
N PHE A 80 4.17 10.44 -18.92
CA PHE A 80 3.91 9.30 -18.05
C PHE A 80 2.84 9.58 -16.98
N SER A 81 1.95 10.55 -17.22
CA SER A 81 0.90 10.95 -16.25
C SER A 81 -0.01 9.79 -15.83
N LYS A 82 -0.30 8.86 -16.74
CA LYS A 82 -1.11 7.67 -16.43
C LYS A 82 -0.43 6.76 -15.39
N ALA A 83 0.85 6.47 -15.56
CA ALA A 83 1.61 5.66 -14.60
C ALA A 83 1.73 6.35 -13.23
N GLN A 84 1.80 7.68 -13.24
CA GLN A 84 1.76 8.50 -12.02
C GLN A 84 0.41 8.37 -11.31
N GLU A 85 -0.71 8.48 -12.03
CA GLU A 85 -2.06 8.32 -11.47
C GLU A 85 -2.27 6.92 -10.90
N GLU A 86 -1.88 5.87 -11.63
CA GLU A 86 -1.96 4.47 -11.19
C GLU A 86 -1.14 4.24 -9.91
N SER A 87 0.11 4.72 -9.87
CA SER A 87 0.98 4.61 -8.69
C SER A 87 0.42 5.39 -7.50
N THR A 88 -0.21 6.54 -7.76
CA THR A 88 -0.84 7.36 -6.72
C THR A 88 -2.05 6.66 -6.12
N GLY A 89 -2.93 6.13 -6.98
CA GLY A 89 -4.09 5.36 -6.56
C GLY A 89 -3.70 4.12 -5.77
N LEU A 90 -2.67 3.40 -6.21
CA LEU A 90 -2.16 2.22 -5.51
C LEU A 90 -1.64 2.55 -4.11
N LEU A 91 -0.76 3.54 -3.97
CA LEU A 91 -0.19 3.92 -2.67
C LEU A 91 -1.26 4.44 -1.69
N SER A 92 -2.26 5.15 -2.21
CA SER A 92 -3.41 5.63 -1.43
C SER A 92 -4.32 4.47 -1.01
N GLY A 93 -4.63 3.55 -1.94
CA GLY A 93 -5.48 2.38 -1.67
C GLY A 93 -4.85 1.40 -0.68
N LEU A 94 -3.52 1.25 -0.73
CA LEU A 94 -2.76 0.47 0.24
C LEU A 94 -2.48 1.23 1.55
N ARG A 95 -2.93 2.49 1.71
CA ARG A 95 -2.68 3.29 2.92
C ARG A 95 -1.19 3.46 3.26
N ILE A 96 -0.32 3.40 2.25
CA ILE A 96 1.14 3.59 2.40
C ILE A 96 1.46 5.07 2.58
N TRP A 97 0.63 5.94 2.01
CA TRP A 97 0.68 7.38 2.21
C TRP A 97 -0.73 7.96 2.38
N HIS A 98 -0.79 9.21 2.83
CA HIS A 98 -2.03 9.94 3.03
C HIS A 98 -1.91 11.39 2.57
N THR A 99 -3.03 11.97 2.20
CA THR A 99 -3.14 13.41 1.95
C THR A 99 -3.37 14.14 3.27
N GLN A 100 -2.63 15.23 3.47
CA GLN A 100 -2.75 16.13 4.61
C GLN A 100 -2.87 17.57 4.11
N LEU A 101 -3.67 18.39 4.78
CA LEU A 101 -3.73 19.82 4.49
C LEU A 101 -2.48 20.52 5.02
N LEU A 102 -1.85 21.29 4.15
CA LEU A 102 -0.73 22.17 4.47
C LEU A 102 -1.25 23.57 4.86
N PRO A 103 -0.43 24.37 5.56
CA PRO A 103 -0.71 25.80 5.73
C PRO A 103 -0.99 26.46 4.38
N GLY A 104 -2.03 27.28 4.31
CA GLY A 104 -2.47 27.91 3.06
C GLY A 104 -3.44 27.07 2.22
N GLY A 105 -3.94 25.94 2.72
CA GLY A 105 -5.00 25.15 2.08
C GLY A 105 -4.53 24.22 0.96
N LEU A 106 -3.21 24.13 0.74
CA LEU A 106 -2.64 23.21 -0.23
C LEU A 106 -2.68 21.76 0.27
N GLN A 107 -2.71 20.80 -0.65
CA GLN A 107 -2.61 19.38 -0.31
C GLN A 107 -1.14 18.94 -0.29
N GLY A 108 -0.77 18.25 0.79
CA GLY A 108 0.51 17.57 0.95
C GLY A 108 0.33 16.07 1.05
N LEU A 109 1.35 15.32 0.66
CA LEU A 109 1.45 13.88 0.76
C LEU A 109 2.48 13.52 1.83
N ILE A 110 2.11 12.61 2.72
CA ILE A 110 2.98 12.09 3.77
C ILE A 110 2.88 10.56 3.82
N LEU A 111 4.00 9.88 4.05
CA LEU A 111 3.97 8.43 4.29
C LEU A 111 3.22 8.12 5.59
N ASN A 112 2.52 7.00 5.62
CA ASN A 112 1.97 6.46 6.85
C ASN A 112 3.12 6.29 7.87
N PRO A 113 3.04 6.93 9.05
CA PRO A 113 4.17 6.97 9.97
C PRO A 113 4.58 5.59 10.49
N ILE A 114 3.62 4.67 10.65
CA ILE A 114 3.86 3.28 11.08
C ILE A 114 4.60 2.54 9.97
N PHE A 115 4.09 2.61 8.74
CA PHE A 115 4.73 2.00 7.58
C PHE A 115 6.14 2.54 7.36
N ARG A 116 6.32 3.88 7.43
CA ARG A 116 7.62 4.55 7.29
C ARG A 116 8.62 4.06 8.32
N GLN A 117 8.23 4.02 9.61
CA GLN A 117 9.10 3.59 10.69
C GLN A 117 9.52 2.13 10.52
N ASN A 118 8.56 1.24 10.29
CA ASN A 118 8.85 -0.19 10.15
C ASN A 118 9.59 -0.53 8.86
N LEU A 119 9.37 0.22 7.77
CA LEU A 119 10.18 0.09 6.56
C LEU A 119 11.63 0.55 6.78
N ARG A 120 11.86 1.62 7.55
CA ARG A 120 13.23 2.05 7.91
C ARG A 120 13.95 0.97 8.69
N ILE A 121 13.31 0.37 9.70
CA ILE A 121 13.85 -0.77 10.45
C ILE A 121 14.18 -1.92 9.50
N ALA A 122 13.25 -2.28 8.61
CA ALA A 122 13.46 -3.40 7.70
C ALA A 122 14.61 -3.20 6.69
N LEU A 123 14.90 -1.94 6.32
CA LEU A 123 15.94 -1.62 5.35
C LEU A 123 17.31 -1.34 5.98
N LEU A 124 17.34 -0.84 7.23
CA LEU A 124 18.55 -0.29 7.85
C LEU A 124 18.98 -0.95 9.17
N GLY A 125 18.09 -1.72 9.81
CA GLY A 125 18.30 -2.23 11.17
C GLY A 125 17.77 -1.27 12.23
#